data_AF-A0AB73IMG9-F1
#
_entry.id   AF-A0AB73IMG9-F1
#
_cell.length_a   1.000
_cell.length_b   1.000
_cell.length_c   1.000
_cell.angle_alpha   90.00
_cell.angle_beta   90.00
_cell.angle_gamma   90.00
#
_symmetry.space_group_name_H-M   'P 1'
#
loop_
_entity.id
_entity.type
_entity.pdbx_description
1 polymer ?
#
loop_
_entity_poly.entity_id
_entity_poly.type
_entity_poly.pdbx_seq_one_letter_code
_entity_poly.pdbx_strand_id
1 'polypeptide(L)'
;MKRSARKGRAGVAGASGQALVPALLFLLIGCIGLYVAFNSFQMTSAKIKLQNTADAAAYSAAVLQARDYNFSAYTNRAMIANQVTAAQVVALKSWIDELDATYSLSEVDNTVNVIADHPAQWSTPKQIGKADIAPVRATLDALLPTVARNIGSLNRALSDAQANYHAAVFTAVPDATDAIAQLNQPDTHVTAGYFTSPRNAAQLAAWNSYTATVIPAGTLGQDDFADVVTNAATLDGFVKNRDSVRSVAPNFQQLNDSANKICGSGSSFTINVTHDGGTQLRNDKSGWQSIDASTAHLRISCLGPIESEAGYGGSANGNITNYMTHPPFAAWQDWQGYGGYFNFGYTGSSRPGWQVPDAMAEQFREGPGPSLDPSNGGLLPYQEVNGVQLAAQAPRITIEVTRNSDTLVKTIGLQGGGRMQVVTNAAGGAMRALSSANAYFVRPDETSLSNSIIGGLMHADQWARADHHTEYPSLFSPYWQATLAPVSAAERGAAQANQIPAEVQVQKR
;
A
#
# COMPACT_ATOMS: atom_id res chain seq x y z
N MET A 1 -45.57 8.46 -102.87
CA MET A 1 -46.58 8.56 -101.79
C MET A 1 -46.20 9.69 -100.82
N LYS A 2 -47.12 10.64 -100.64
CA LYS A 2 -47.43 11.48 -99.45
C LYS A 2 -46.33 11.92 -98.45
N ARG A 3 -46.16 13.26 -98.40
CA ARG A 3 -46.15 14.21 -97.24
C ARG A 3 -45.08 14.18 -96.11
N SER A 4 -44.38 15.32 -96.03
CA SER A 4 -44.27 16.27 -94.88
C SER A 4 -43.42 15.94 -93.64
N ALA A 5 -42.36 16.74 -93.42
CA ALA A 5 -42.08 17.38 -92.11
C ALA A 5 -41.14 18.60 -92.27
N ARG A 6 -41.58 19.78 -91.80
CA ARG A 6 -40.71 20.94 -91.51
C ARG A 6 -39.87 20.64 -90.25
N LYS A 7 -38.60 21.05 -90.26
CA LYS A 7 -37.79 21.48 -89.08
C LYS A 7 -36.60 22.24 -89.67
N GLY A 8 -36.48 23.56 -89.52
CA GLY A 8 -36.25 24.24 -88.24
C GLY A 8 -34.75 24.55 -88.17
N ARG A 9 -34.36 25.76 -88.57
CA ARG A 9 -33.00 26.30 -88.40
C ARG A 9 -32.62 26.26 -86.91
N ALA A 10 -31.49 25.65 -86.58
CA ALA A 10 -30.71 26.03 -85.41
C ALA A 10 -29.36 26.53 -85.93
N GLY A 11 -29.29 27.83 -86.24
CA GLY A 11 -28.00 28.48 -86.33
C GLY A 11 -27.33 28.30 -84.97
N VAL A 12 -26.13 27.73 -84.95
CA VAL A 12 -25.26 27.76 -83.78
C VAL A 12 -25.01 29.24 -83.53
N ALA A 13 -25.75 29.81 -82.59
CA ALA A 13 -25.43 31.12 -82.07
C ALA A 13 -24.02 31.02 -81.52
N GLY A 14 -23.07 31.67 -82.17
CA GLY A 14 -21.75 31.90 -81.60
C GLY A 14 -21.98 32.61 -80.28
N ALA A 15 -21.86 31.87 -79.18
CA ALA A 15 -21.82 32.45 -77.85
C ALA A 15 -20.60 33.36 -77.84
N SER A 16 -20.87 34.67 -77.85
CA SER A 16 -19.86 35.69 -77.66
C SER A 16 -19.09 35.39 -76.38
N GLY A 17 -17.80 35.71 -76.35
CA GLY A 17 -16.89 35.50 -75.21
C GLY A 17 -17.28 36.21 -73.90
N GLN A 18 -18.53 36.65 -73.75
CA GLN A 18 -19.10 37.24 -72.55
C GLN A 18 -19.47 36.23 -71.46
N ALA A 19 -19.70 34.94 -71.77
CA ALA A 19 -19.89 33.91 -70.73
C ALA A 19 -18.57 33.46 -70.09
N LEU A 20 -17.45 33.64 -70.79
CA LEU A 20 -16.11 33.31 -70.32
C LEU A 20 -15.68 34.19 -69.14
N VAL A 21 -16.02 35.48 -69.19
CA VAL A 21 -15.60 36.46 -68.15
C VAL A 21 -16.26 36.15 -66.79
N PRO A 22 -17.58 35.95 -66.67
CA PRO A 22 -18.22 35.49 -65.44
C PRO A 22 -17.74 34.11 -65.00
N ALA A 23 -17.50 33.18 -65.93
CA ALA A 23 -17.00 31.85 -65.60
C ALA A 23 -15.60 31.90 -64.98
N LEU A 24 -14.68 32.70 -65.54
CA LEU A 24 -13.34 32.91 -64.99
C LEU A 24 -13.38 33.64 -63.64
N LEU A 25 -14.27 34.62 -63.47
CA LEU A 25 -14.48 35.29 -62.19
C LEU A 25 -15.01 34.33 -61.13
N PHE A 26 -15.99 33.49 -61.47
CA PHE A 26 -16.52 32.48 -60.57
C PHE A 26 -15.47 31.44 -60.18
N LEU A 27 -14.65 31.00 -61.14
CA LEU A 27 -13.57 30.05 -60.90
C LEU A 27 -12.49 30.67 -60.01
N LEU A 28 -12.12 31.93 -60.24
CA LEU A 28 -11.18 32.68 -59.40
C LEU A 28 -11.70 32.81 -57.96
N ILE A 29 -12.96 33.21 -57.78
CA ILE A 29 -13.59 33.32 -56.46
C ILE A 29 -13.69 31.95 -55.79
N GLY A 30 -14.03 30.89 -56.53
CA GLY A 30 -14.06 29.52 -56.04
C GLY A 30 -12.68 29.03 -55.57
N CYS A 31 -11.62 29.30 -56.34
CA CYS A 31 -10.24 29.00 -55.95
C CYS A 31 -9.81 29.76 -54.69
N ILE A 32 -10.15 31.04 -54.58
CA ILE A 32 -9.89 31.86 -53.38
C ILE A 32 -10.65 31.28 -52.18
N GLY A 33 -11.93 30.92 -52.34
CA GLY A 33 -12.75 30.32 -51.30
C GLY A 33 -12.19 28.98 -50.81
N LEU A 34 -11.79 28.09 -51.74
CA LEU A 34 -11.14 26.82 -51.43
C LEU A 34 -9.81 27.01 -50.69
N TYR A 35 -9.01 28.00 -51.10
CA TYR A 35 -7.75 28.33 -50.45
C TYR A 35 -7.96 28.78 -48.99
N VAL A 36 -8.92 29.67 -48.73
CA VAL A 36 -9.25 30.11 -47.37
C VAL A 36 -9.79 28.94 -46.53
N ALA A 37 -10.69 28.13 -47.11
CA ALA A 37 -11.25 26.97 -46.43
C ALA A 37 -10.17 25.93 -46.08
N PHE A 38 -9.23 25.67 -47.00
CA PHE A 38 -8.11 24.76 -46.77
C PHE A 38 -7.20 25.23 -45.63
N ASN A 39 -6.87 26.53 -45.60
CA ASN A 39 -6.05 27.08 -44.51
C ASN A 39 -6.76 27.05 -43.15
N SER A 40 -8.07 27.34 -43.13
CA SER A 40 -8.90 27.19 -41.93
C SER A 40 -8.94 25.74 -41.45
N PHE A 41 -9.12 24.79 -42.38
CA PHE A 41 -9.11 23.36 -42.09
C PHE A 41 -7.78 22.89 -41.50
N GLN A 42 -6.65 23.35 -42.03
CA GLN A 42 -5.32 23.02 -41.49
C GLN A 42 -5.13 23.51 -40.06
N MET A 43 -5.61 24.72 -39.75
CA MET A 43 -5.53 25.27 -38.40
C MET A 43 -6.44 24.52 -37.42
N THR A 44 -7.67 24.21 -37.82
CA THR A 44 -8.60 23.41 -37.02
C THR A 44 -8.06 22.00 -36.79
N SER A 45 -7.54 21.34 -37.83
CA SER A 45 -6.92 20.02 -37.74
C SER A 45 -5.71 20.01 -36.80
N ALA A 46 -4.83 21.01 -36.92
CA ALA A 46 -3.69 21.16 -36.04
C ALA A 46 -4.09 21.41 -34.58
N LYS A 47 -5.19 22.13 -34.35
CA LYS A 47 -5.74 22.37 -33.00
C LYS A 47 -6.35 21.11 -32.39
N ILE A 48 -7.12 20.33 -33.16
CA ILE A 48 -7.68 19.05 -32.72
C ILE A 48 -6.55 18.09 -32.36
N LYS A 49 -5.53 17.98 -33.22
CA LYS A 49 -4.37 17.13 -32.94
C LYS A 49 -3.63 17.56 -31.68
N LEU A 50 -3.43 18.86 -31.49
CA LEU A 50 -2.80 19.41 -30.29
C LEU A 50 -3.62 19.11 -29.01
N GLN A 51 -4.95 19.15 -29.08
CA GLN A 51 -5.81 18.77 -27.96
C GLN A 51 -5.66 17.28 -27.64
N ASN A 52 -5.71 16.38 -28.64
CA ASN A 52 -5.48 14.96 -28.44
C ASN A 52 -4.08 14.67 -27.85
N THR A 53 -3.07 15.42 -28.28
CA THR A 53 -1.72 15.35 -27.70
C THR A 53 -1.73 15.77 -26.23
N ALA A 54 -2.43 16.85 -25.88
CA ALA A 54 -2.56 17.29 -24.49
C ALA A 54 -3.32 16.28 -23.63
N ASP A 55 -4.39 15.68 -24.15
CA ASP A 55 -5.16 14.64 -23.48
C ASP A 55 -4.30 13.39 -23.23
N ALA A 56 -3.53 12.95 -24.23
CA ALA A 56 -2.61 11.83 -24.09
C ALA A 56 -1.50 12.09 -23.07
N ALA A 57 -0.94 13.30 -23.06
CA ALA A 57 0.06 13.71 -22.06
C ALA A 57 -0.55 13.74 -20.65
N ALA A 58 -1.69 14.40 -20.46
CA ALA A 58 -2.35 14.49 -19.16
C ALA A 58 -2.75 13.10 -18.63
N TYR A 59 -3.36 12.27 -19.49
CA TYR A 59 -3.71 10.90 -19.14
C TYR A 59 -2.47 10.09 -18.73
N SER A 60 -1.34 10.24 -19.42
CA SER A 60 -0.10 9.55 -19.07
C SER A 60 0.45 9.96 -17.71
N ALA A 61 0.32 11.23 -17.32
CA ALA A 61 0.66 11.68 -15.97
C ALA A 61 -0.25 11.04 -14.90
N ALA A 62 -1.56 10.98 -15.16
CA ALA A 62 -2.50 10.29 -14.27
C ALA A 62 -2.23 8.78 -14.18
N VAL A 63 -1.76 8.14 -15.25
CA VAL A 63 -1.31 6.73 -15.23
C VAL A 63 -0.10 6.57 -14.30
N LEU A 64 0.87 7.49 -14.34
CA LEU A 64 2.02 7.45 -13.43
C LEU A 64 1.61 7.69 -11.98
N GLN A 65 0.68 8.63 -11.73
CA GLN A 65 0.08 8.85 -10.42
C GLN A 65 -0.65 7.60 -9.90
N ALA A 66 -1.46 6.95 -10.73
CA ALA A 66 -2.14 5.71 -10.34
C ALA A 66 -1.16 4.55 -10.08
N ARG A 67 -0.08 4.45 -10.87
CA ARG A 67 0.97 3.44 -10.67
C ARG A 67 1.72 3.64 -9.36
N ASP A 68 1.99 4.88 -8.97
CA ASP A 68 2.58 5.21 -7.68
C ASP A 68 1.72 4.73 -6.50
N TYR A 69 0.43 5.07 -6.51
CA TYR A 69 -0.47 4.63 -5.46
C TYR A 69 -0.66 3.11 -5.43
N ASN A 70 -0.75 2.47 -6.60
CA ASN A 70 -0.80 1.01 -6.67
C ASN A 70 0.50 0.34 -6.21
N PHE A 71 1.67 0.90 -6.55
CA PHE A 71 2.94 0.39 -6.09
C PHE A 71 3.06 0.48 -4.57
N SER A 72 2.61 1.59 -3.99
CA SER A 72 2.50 1.76 -2.54
C SER A 72 1.56 0.71 -1.92
N ALA A 73 0.40 0.45 -2.53
CA ALA A 73 -0.51 -0.59 -2.07
C ALA A 73 0.07 -2.00 -2.11
N TYR A 74 0.77 -2.38 -3.18
CA TYR A 74 1.42 -3.69 -3.27
C TYR A 74 2.54 -3.85 -2.24
N THR A 75 3.35 -2.81 -2.06
CA THR A 75 4.46 -2.85 -1.11
C THR A 75 3.95 -2.85 0.33
N ASN A 76 2.92 -2.10 0.69
CA ASN A 76 2.27 -2.15 2.00
C ASN A 76 1.78 -3.57 2.34
N ARG A 77 1.08 -4.23 1.41
CA ARG A 77 0.61 -5.62 1.59
C ARG A 77 1.75 -6.62 1.73
N ALA A 78 2.81 -6.48 0.92
CA ALA A 78 3.99 -7.33 1.02
C ALA A 78 4.69 -7.15 2.38
N MET A 79 4.80 -5.90 2.85
CA MET A 79 5.37 -5.60 4.15
C MET A 79 4.52 -6.16 5.30
N ILE A 80 3.19 -6.10 5.21
CA ILE A 80 2.27 -6.73 6.17
C ILE A 80 2.52 -8.24 6.26
N ALA A 81 2.62 -8.94 5.12
CA ALA A 81 2.88 -10.38 5.10
C ALA A 81 4.24 -10.75 5.74
N ASN A 82 5.27 -9.93 5.49
CA ASN A 82 6.57 -10.07 6.13
C ASN A 82 6.47 -9.89 7.66
N GLN A 83 5.66 -8.95 8.15
CA GLN A 83 5.44 -8.74 9.58
C GLN A 83 4.71 -9.89 10.26
N VAL A 84 3.73 -10.50 9.59
CA VAL A 84 3.09 -11.73 10.08
C VAL A 84 4.12 -12.86 10.21
N THR A 85 5.01 -13.00 9.22
CA THR A 85 6.09 -14.00 9.28
C THR A 85 7.07 -13.69 10.42
N ALA A 86 7.39 -12.41 10.66
CA ALA A 86 8.23 -12.00 11.78
C ALA A 86 7.60 -12.35 13.14
N ALA A 87 6.28 -12.17 13.29
CA ALA A 87 5.56 -12.60 14.48
C ALA A 87 5.66 -14.11 14.71
N GLN A 88 5.49 -14.92 13.66
CA GLN A 88 5.62 -16.39 13.73
C GLN A 88 7.04 -16.84 14.10
N VAL A 89 8.07 -16.17 13.59
CA VAL A 89 9.48 -16.48 13.91
C VAL A 89 9.78 -16.21 15.38
N VAL A 90 9.30 -15.08 15.90
CA VAL A 90 9.43 -14.72 17.31
C VAL A 90 8.62 -15.68 18.20
N ALA A 91 7.40 -16.03 17.79
CA ALA A 91 6.57 -17.04 18.46
C ALA A 91 7.27 -18.39 18.59
N LEU A 92 7.83 -18.90 17.49
CA LEU A 92 8.48 -20.20 17.46
C LEU A 92 9.74 -20.25 18.34
N LYS A 93 10.52 -19.16 18.37
CA LYS A 93 11.70 -19.06 19.23
C LYS A 93 11.32 -19.08 20.72
N SER A 94 10.32 -18.29 21.09
CA SER A 94 9.84 -18.22 22.48
C SER A 94 9.32 -19.58 22.96
N TRP A 95 8.51 -20.24 22.12
CA TRP A 95 7.97 -21.56 22.41
C TRP A 95 9.04 -22.66 22.57
N ILE A 96 10.06 -22.73 21.71
CA ILE A 96 11.11 -23.75 21.84
C ILE A 96 12.03 -23.49 23.05
N ASP A 97 12.27 -22.22 23.39
CA ASP A 97 13.04 -21.86 24.58
C ASP A 97 12.30 -22.22 25.86
N GLU A 98 11.01 -21.95 25.91
CA GLU A 98 10.14 -22.35 27.02
C GLU A 98 10.13 -23.88 27.17
N LEU A 99 9.99 -24.62 26.06
CA LEU A 99 9.97 -26.07 26.10
C LEU A 99 11.27 -26.66 26.64
N ASP A 100 12.42 -26.07 26.32
CA ASP A 100 13.71 -26.46 26.91
C ASP A 100 13.83 -26.08 28.37
N ALA A 101 13.38 -24.90 28.77
CA ALA A 101 13.34 -24.48 30.17
C ALA A 101 12.49 -25.46 30.99
N THR A 102 11.34 -25.83 30.47
CA THR A 102 10.38 -26.74 31.08
C THR A 102 10.96 -28.16 31.25
N TYR A 103 11.72 -28.68 30.27
CA TYR A 103 12.43 -29.97 30.42
C TYR A 103 13.76 -29.87 31.20
N SER A 104 14.24 -28.67 31.53
CA SER A 104 15.42 -28.44 32.34
C SER A 104 15.13 -28.62 33.83
N LEU A 105 16.18 -28.70 34.65
CA LEU A 105 16.03 -28.78 36.10
C LEU A 105 15.43 -27.48 36.63
N SER A 106 14.36 -27.58 37.41
CA SER A 106 13.63 -26.49 38.04
C SER A 106 13.33 -26.79 39.51
N GLU A 107 12.73 -25.84 40.23
CA GLU A 107 12.35 -26.03 41.64
C GLU A 107 11.32 -27.15 41.83
N VAL A 108 10.51 -27.42 40.80
CA VAL A 108 9.57 -28.54 40.78
C VAL A 108 10.30 -29.87 40.96
N ASP A 109 11.48 -30.04 40.34
CA ASP A 109 12.27 -31.28 40.46
C ASP A 109 12.75 -31.50 41.90
N ASN A 110 13.12 -30.43 42.61
CA ASN A 110 13.50 -30.53 44.03
C ASN A 110 12.32 -31.00 44.87
N THR A 111 11.12 -30.44 44.63
CA THR A 111 9.89 -30.85 45.32
C THR A 111 9.55 -32.32 45.04
N VAL A 112 9.67 -32.74 43.78
CA VAL A 112 9.41 -34.11 43.37
C VAL A 112 10.38 -35.09 44.03
N ASN A 113 11.67 -34.79 44.05
CA ASN A 113 12.68 -35.65 44.65
C ASN A 113 12.49 -35.85 46.16
N VAL A 114 11.90 -34.87 46.85
CA VAL A 114 11.62 -34.93 48.29
C VAL A 114 10.30 -35.66 48.59
N ILE A 115 9.25 -35.36 47.83
CA ILE A 115 7.87 -35.75 48.19
C ILE A 115 7.44 -37.06 47.51
N ALA A 116 7.82 -37.26 46.24
CA ALA A 116 7.34 -38.40 45.46
C ALA A 116 7.96 -39.72 45.93
N ASP A 117 7.16 -40.79 45.95
CA ASP A 117 7.65 -42.12 46.23
C ASP A 117 8.50 -42.65 45.06
N HIS A 118 8.16 -42.25 43.82
CA HIS A 118 8.79 -42.64 42.55
C HIS A 118 9.17 -41.42 41.71
N PRO A 119 10.17 -40.61 42.12
CA PRO A 119 10.56 -39.39 41.40
C PRO A 119 11.02 -39.64 39.95
N ALA A 120 11.43 -40.88 39.61
CA ALA A 120 11.75 -41.29 38.25
C ALA A 120 10.57 -41.16 37.27
N GLN A 121 9.31 -41.21 37.74
CA GLN A 121 8.11 -40.98 36.91
C GLN A 121 8.03 -39.55 36.37
N TRP A 122 8.69 -38.60 37.02
CA TRP A 122 8.78 -37.21 36.59
C TRP A 122 10.08 -36.95 35.81
N SER A 123 11.22 -37.38 36.35
CA SER A 123 12.53 -37.05 35.76
C SER A 123 12.83 -37.80 34.46
N THR A 124 12.35 -39.03 34.30
CA THR A 124 12.61 -39.82 33.08
C THR A 124 11.94 -39.21 31.85
N PRO A 125 10.62 -38.89 31.88
CA PRO A 125 9.98 -38.14 30.81
C PRO A 125 10.66 -36.80 30.47
N LYS A 126 11.11 -36.03 31.47
CA LYS A 126 11.82 -34.77 31.23
C LYS A 126 13.14 -34.96 30.50
N GLN A 127 13.92 -35.98 30.88
CA GLN A 127 15.19 -36.31 30.21
C GLN A 127 14.97 -36.74 28.75
N ILE A 128 13.94 -37.55 28.49
CA ILE A 128 13.57 -37.94 27.13
C ILE A 128 13.14 -36.72 26.32
N GLY A 129 12.21 -35.92 26.86
CA GLY A 129 11.73 -34.69 26.20
C GLY A 129 12.88 -33.74 25.86
N LYS A 130 13.80 -33.50 26.81
CA LYS A 130 14.99 -32.67 26.58
C LYS A 130 15.88 -33.20 25.45
N ALA A 131 16.10 -34.51 25.40
CA ALA A 131 16.90 -35.14 24.35
C ALA A 131 16.21 -35.05 22.98
N ASP A 132 14.88 -35.23 22.94
CA ASP A 132 14.08 -35.20 21.72
C ASP A 132 14.02 -33.79 21.10
N ILE A 133 13.91 -32.73 21.92
CA ILE A 133 13.83 -31.35 21.42
C ILE A 133 15.19 -30.73 21.10
N ALA A 134 16.28 -31.23 21.69
CA ALA A 134 17.63 -30.66 21.51
C ALA A 134 18.04 -30.44 20.03
N PRO A 135 17.87 -31.41 19.11
CA PRO A 135 18.22 -31.19 17.70
C PRO A 135 17.32 -30.15 17.02
N VAL A 136 16.04 -30.09 17.39
CA VAL A 136 15.09 -29.11 16.85
C VAL A 136 15.47 -27.71 17.33
N ARG A 137 15.73 -27.55 18.63
CA ARG A 137 16.16 -26.28 19.22
C ARG A 137 17.47 -25.78 18.61
N ALA A 138 18.48 -26.63 18.51
CA ALA A 138 19.76 -26.26 17.89
C ALA A 138 19.59 -25.79 16.44
N THR A 139 18.67 -26.42 15.70
CA THR A 139 18.31 -26.00 14.33
C THR A 139 17.63 -24.64 14.32
N LEU A 140 16.65 -24.42 15.21
CA LEU A 140 15.94 -23.14 15.31
C LEU A 140 16.87 -22.00 15.77
N ASP A 141 17.76 -22.24 16.73
CA ASP A 141 18.74 -21.26 17.19
C ASP A 141 19.69 -20.82 16.07
N ALA A 142 20.05 -21.74 15.16
CA ALA A 142 20.88 -21.43 14.01
C ALA A 142 20.12 -20.69 12.89
N LEU A 143 18.84 -21.02 12.68
CA LEU A 143 18.06 -20.52 11.54
C LEU A 143 17.30 -19.23 11.84
N LEU A 144 16.57 -19.15 12.96
CA LEU A 144 15.61 -18.09 13.22
C LEU A 144 16.21 -16.68 13.24
N PRO A 145 17.42 -16.41 13.80
CA PRO A 145 18.03 -15.10 13.70
C PRO A 145 18.32 -14.67 12.26
N THR A 146 18.74 -15.61 11.41
CA THR A 146 19.01 -15.34 9.98
C THR A 146 17.71 -15.08 9.23
N VAL A 147 16.68 -15.89 9.49
CA VAL A 147 15.34 -15.71 8.90
C VAL A 147 14.75 -14.34 9.28
N ALA A 148 14.79 -14.00 10.57
CA ALA A 148 14.28 -12.71 11.08
C ALA A 148 14.98 -11.53 10.41
N ARG A 149 16.32 -11.51 10.36
CA ARG A 149 17.09 -10.43 9.70
C ARG A 149 16.84 -10.35 8.21
N ASN A 150 16.67 -11.49 7.53
CA ASN A 150 16.38 -11.49 6.09
C ASN A 150 14.99 -10.92 5.81
N ILE A 151 13.97 -11.31 6.59
CA ILE A 151 12.62 -10.75 6.49
C ILE A 151 12.64 -9.25 6.78
N GLY A 152 13.30 -8.82 7.85
CA GLY A 152 13.44 -7.40 8.18
C GLY A 152 14.18 -6.60 7.10
N SER A 153 15.23 -7.16 6.52
CA SER A 153 15.97 -6.55 5.39
C SER A 153 15.10 -6.43 4.14
N LEU A 154 14.31 -7.46 3.81
CA LEU A 154 13.34 -7.41 2.72
C LEU A 154 12.27 -6.35 2.97
N ASN A 155 11.78 -6.27 4.21
CA ASN A 155 10.79 -5.26 4.60
C ASN A 155 11.37 -3.84 4.45
N ARG A 156 12.62 -3.64 4.86
CA ARG A 156 13.32 -2.36 4.70
C ARG A 156 13.52 -2.01 3.23
N ALA A 157 13.93 -2.96 2.41
CA ALA A 157 14.07 -2.77 0.97
C ALA A 157 12.75 -2.38 0.31
N LEU A 158 11.62 -2.98 0.70
CA LEU A 158 10.29 -2.62 0.21
C LEU A 158 9.88 -1.20 0.63
N SER A 159 10.10 -0.86 1.90
CA SER A 159 9.84 0.48 2.45
C SER A 159 10.67 1.56 1.74
N ASP A 160 11.97 1.32 1.53
CA ASP A 160 12.84 2.24 0.80
C ASP A 160 12.50 2.31 -0.69
N ALA A 161 12.17 1.18 -1.32
CA ALA A 161 11.73 1.14 -2.71
C ALA A 161 10.43 1.95 -2.90
N GLN A 162 9.48 1.85 -1.98
CA GLN A 162 8.24 2.63 -1.97
C GLN A 162 8.53 4.13 -1.88
N ALA A 163 9.34 4.56 -0.91
CA ALA A 163 9.71 5.98 -0.78
C ALA A 163 10.43 6.52 -2.02
N ASN A 164 11.37 5.75 -2.58
CA ASN A 164 12.11 6.13 -3.77
C ASN A 164 11.22 6.17 -5.03
N TYR A 165 10.34 5.19 -5.21
CA TYR A 165 9.41 5.15 -6.34
C TYR A 165 8.46 6.35 -6.31
N HIS A 166 7.90 6.63 -5.12
CA HIS A 166 7.02 7.77 -4.90
C HIS A 166 7.71 9.10 -5.26
N ALA A 167 8.91 9.33 -4.73
CA ALA A 167 9.70 10.52 -5.05
C ALA A 167 10.07 10.61 -6.54
N ALA A 168 10.43 9.49 -7.17
CA ALA A 168 10.81 9.42 -8.57
C ALA A 168 9.65 9.74 -9.53
N VAL A 169 8.40 9.48 -9.14
CA VAL A 169 7.23 9.80 -9.98
C VAL A 169 7.12 11.32 -10.20
N PHE A 170 7.36 12.13 -9.17
CA PHE A 170 7.29 13.60 -9.29
C PHE A 170 8.35 14.18 -10.22
N THR A 171 9.52 13.54 -10.31
CA THR A 171 10.60 13.97 -11.21
C THR A 171 10.44 13.41 -12.62
N ALA A 172 9.84 12.22 -12.77
CA ALA A 172 9.67 11.55 -14.06
C ALA A 172 8.46 12.05 -14.87
N VAL A 173 7.39 12.52 -14.22
CA VAL A 173 6.17 12.96 -14.92
C VAL A 173 6.43 14.09 -15.95
N PRO A 174 7.18 15.16 -15.64
CA PRO A 174 7.47 16.21 -16.63
C PRO A 174 8.10 15.66 -17.92
N ASP A 175 9.16 14.87 -17.81
CA ASP A 175 9.89 14.33 -18.95
C ASP A 175 9.07 13.28 -19.72
N ALA A 176 8.36 12.40 -19.00
CA ALA A 176 7.50 11.40 -19.61
C ALA A 176 6.36 12.04 -20.42
N THR A 177 5.76 13.11 -19.89
CA THR A 177 4.65 13.79 -20.57
C THR A 177 5.10 14.58 -21.80
N ASP A 178 6.30 15.18 -21.78
CA ASP A 178 6.90 15.83 -22.96
C ASP A 178 7.24 14.80 -24.05
N ALA A 179 7.83 13.67 -23.67
CA ALA A 179 8.13 12.58 -24.61
C ALA A 179 6.84 12.03 -25.26
N ILE A 180 5.77 11.83 -24.49
CA ILE A 180 4.47 11.41 -25.04
C ILE A 180 3.87 12.48 -25.96
N ALA A 181 4.05 13.76 -25.64
CA ALA A 181 3.60 14.84 -26.51
C ALA A 181 4.29 14.77 -27.87
N GLN A 182 5.64 14.65 -27.88
CA GLN A 182 6.46 14.51 -29.08
C GLN A 182 6.15 13.25 -29.89
N LEU A 183 5.90 12.12 -29.23
CA LEU A 183 5.51 10.88 -29.91
C LEU A 183 4.17 11.01 -30.65
N ASN A 184 3.21 11.74 -30.08
CA ASN A 184 1.93 12.02 -30.74
C ASN A 184 2.08 13.08 -31.85
N GLN A 185 2.88 14.11 -31.62
CA GLN A 185 3.21 15.16 -32.57
C GLN A 185 4.63 15.70 -32.32
N PRO A 186 5.60 15.45 -33.22
CA PRO A 186 7.02 15.77 -32.98
C PRO A 186 7.32 17.24 -32.69
N ASP A 187 6.49 18.14 -33.22
CA ASP A 187 6.65 19.58 -33.11
C ASP A 187 5.98 20.15 -31.82
N THR A 188 5.68 19.31 -30.83
CA THR A 188 4.99 19.70 -29.60
C THR A 188 5.82 19.48 -28.35
N HIS A 189 5.62 20.35 -27.37
CA HIS A 189 6.28 20.29 -26.08
C HIS A 189 5.31 20.59 -24.95
N VAL A 190 5.47 19.92 -23.82
CA VAL A 190 4.87 20.36 -22.56
C VAL A 190 5.54 21.67 -22.14
N THR A 191 4.75 22.65 -21.70
CA THR A 191 5.30 23.95 -21.31
C THR A 191 6.41 23.77 -20.25
N ALA A 192 7.61 24.29 -20.52
CA ALA A 192 8.74 24.15 -19.60
C ALA A 192 8.41 24.75 -18.23
N GLY A 193 8.77 24.03 -17.16
CA GLY A 193 8.45 24.44 -15.79
C GLY A 193 6.95 24.44 -15.47
N TYR A 194 6.10 23.79 -16.27
CA TYR A 194 4.65 23.79 -16.03
C TYR A 194 4.30 23.35 -14.60
N PHE A 195 4.84 22.22 -14.13
CA PHE A 195 4.57 21.69 -12.78
C PHE A 195 5.16 22.54 -11.65
N THR A 196 6.21 23.31 -11.92
CA THR A 196 6.92 24.13 -10.92
C THR A 196 6.60 25.62 -11.02
N SER A 197 5.80 26.03 -12.01
CA SER A 197 5.39 27.41 -12.19
C SER A 197 4.43 27.86 -11.08
N PRO A 198 4.40 29.16 -10.73
CA PRO A 198 3.45 29.70 -9.75
C PRO A 198 1.98 29.37 -10.07
N ARG A 199 1.67 29.16 -11.35
CA ARG A 199 0.34 28.77 -11.84
C ARG A 199 -0.10 27.39 -11.34
N ASN A 200 0.80 26.41 -11.30
CA ASN A 200 0.46 25.02 -10.94
C ASN A 200 1.06 24.59 -9.59
N ALA A 201 1.73 25.50 -8.88
CA ALA A 201 2.25 25.25 -7.55
C ALA A 201 1.19 24.69 -6.58
N ALA A 202 -0.06 25.16 -6.68
CA ALA A 202 -1.17 24.64 -5.89
C ALA A 202 -1.55 23.19 -6.24
N GLN A 203 -1.47 22.80 -7.52
CA GLN A 203 -1.73 21.41 -7.95
C GLN A 203 -0.60 20.48 -7.49
N LEU A 204 0.65 20.91 -7.66
CA LEU A 204 1.80 20.15 -7.19
C LEU A 204 1.77 20.01 -5.67
N ALA A 205 1.42 21.07 -4.93
CA ALA A 205 1.26 21.00 -3.49
C ALA A 205 0.13 20.05 -3.07
N ALA A 206 -1.01 20.08 -3.77
CA ALA A 206 -2.10 19.15 -3.50
C ALA A 206 -1.72 17.70 -3.80
N TRP A 207 -0.97 17.45 -4.87
CA TRP A 207 -0.48 16.10 -5.19
C TRP A 207 0.57 15.62 -4.17
N ASN A 208 1.56 16.45 -3.84
CA ASN A 208 2.58 16.13 -2.84
C ASN A 208 2.01 15.87 -1.44
N SER A 209 0.92 16.54 -1.05
CA SER A 209 0.31 16.39 0.27
C SER A 209 -0.80 15.35 0.34
N TYR A 210 -1.12 14.72 -0.80
CA TYR A 210 -2.18 13.70 -0.88
C TYR A 210 -1.81 12.43 -0.13
N THR A 211 -0.54 12.05 -0.20
CA THR A 211 0.03 10.92 0.51
C THR A 211 1.11 11.42 1.47
N ALA A 212 1.33 10.68 2.55
CA ALA A 212 2.36 10.97 3.52
C ALA A 212 3.10 9.69 3.91
N THR A 213 4.38 9.86 4.21
CA THR A 213 5.17 8.79 4.83
C THR A 213 4.86 8.74 6.31
N VAL A 214 4.22 7.66 6.74
CA VAL A 214 3.94 7.35 8.14
C VAL A 214 5.12 6.58 8.70
N ILE A 215 5.58 6.96 9.90
CA ILE A 215 6.66 6.29 10.63
C ILE A 215 6.06 5.66 11.90
N PRO A 216 5.68 4.38 11.86
CA PRO A 216 4.93 3.76 12.95
C PRO A 216 5.79 3.45 14.18
N ALA A 217 7.01 2.93 14.02
CA ALA A 217 7.85 2.55 15.16
C ALA A 217 8.21 3.76 16.06
N GLY A 218 8.07 3.57 17.37
CA GLY A 218 8.25 4.60 18.40
C GLY A 218 7.01 5.47 18.64
N THR A 219 5.88 5.21 17.97
CA THR A 219 4.65 6.02 18.11
C THR A 219 3.55 5.27 18.85
N LEU A 220 2.85 5.96 19.74
CA LEU A 220 1.66 5.46 20.41
C LEU A 220 0.39 5.89 19.66
N GLY A 221 -0.73 5.19 19.88
CA GLY A 221 -2.02 5.49 19.24
C GLY A 221 -2.23 4.74 17.93
N GLN A 222 -3.36 5.01 17.26
CA GLN A 222 -3.79 4.27 16.06
C GLN A 222 -2.81 4.41 14.89
N ASP A 223 -2.70 3.34 14.10
CA ASP A 223 -1.91 3.26 12.87
C ASP A 223 -2.52 2.19 11.95
N ASP A 224 -2.84 2.57 10.70
CA ASP A 224 -3.56 1.70 9.77
C ASP A 224 -2.77 0.42 9.45
N PHE A 225 -1.45 0.53 9.32
CA PHE A 225 -0.59 -0.64 9.08
C PHE A 225 -0.63 -1.60 10.27
N ALA A 226 -0.48 -1.07 11.49
CA ALA A 226 -0.58 -1.86 12.71
C ALA A 226 -1.98 -2.49 12.88
N ASP A 227 -3.05 -1.79 12.50
CA ASP A 227 -4.43 -2.30 12.54
C ASP A 227 -4.62 -3.51 11.63
N VAL A 228 -4.06 -3.47 10.40
CA VAL A 228 -4.14 -4.59 9.46
C VAL A 228 -3.28 -5.77 9.92
N VAL A 229 -2.07 -5.50 10.38
CA VAL A 229 -1.12 -6.52 10.85
C VAL A 229 -1.62 -7.27 12.09
N THR A 230 -2.26 -6.54 13.01
CA THR A 230 -2.76 -7.13 14.27
C THR A 230 -4.21 -7.60 14.17
N ASN A 231 -4.87 -7.46 13.02
CA ASN A 231 -6.27 -7.84 12.90
C ASN A 231 -6.51 -9.31 13.35
N ALA A 232 -7.47 -9.52 14.24
CA ALA A 232 -7.77 -10.84 14.78
C ALA A 232 -8.31 -11.83 13.75
N ALA A 233 -8.68 -11.42 12.54
CA ALA A 233 -9.00 -12.31 11.44
C ALA A 233 -7.77 -12.70 10.60
N THR A 234 -6.67 -11.93 10.65
CA THR A 234 -5.48 -12.13 9.78
C THR A 234 -4.36 -12.90 10.46
N LEU A 235 -4.22 -12.78 11.79
CA LEU A 235 -3.24 -13.56 12.55
C LEU A 235 -3.67 -15.03 12.66
N ASP A 236 -2.72 -15.96 12.59
CA ASP A 236 -2.97 -17.38 12.80
C ASP A 236 -3.17 -17.71 14.28
N GLY A 237 -3.70 -18.91 14.57
CA GLY A 237 -3.97 -19.34 15.94
C GLY A 237 -2.71 -19.44 16.81
N PHE A 238 -1.59 -19.88 16.23
CA PHE A 238 -0.33 -20.09 16.95
C PHE A 238 0.31 -18.77 17.38
N VAL A 239 0.20 -17.70 16.59
CA VAL A 239 0.65 -16.36 17.00
C VAL A 239 -0.22 -15.81 18.13
N LYS A 240 -1.53 -16.01 18.07
CA LYS A 240 -2.47 -15.41 19.04
C LYS A 240 -2.42 -16.06 20.42
N ASN A 241 -2.46 -17.38 20.47
CA ASN A 241 -2.61 -18.13 21.71
C ASN A 241 -2.09 -19.56 21.53
N ARG A 242 -1.18 -19.98 22.42
CA ARG A 242 -0.57 -21.31 22.45
C ARG A 242 -0.97 -22.10 23.70
N ASP A 243 -2.06 -21.73 24.38
CA ASP A 243 -2.58 -22.39 25.57
C ASP A 243 -2.74 -23.92 25.38
N SER A 244 -2.22 -24.67 26.33
CA SER A 244 -2.40 -26.11 26.43
C SER A 244 -2.52 -26.58 27.88
N VAL A 245 -3.60 -27.30 28.17
CA VAL A 245 -3.85 -27.96 29.47
C VAL A 245 -3.08 -29.28 29.66
N ARG A 246 -2.31 -29.72 28.66
CA ARG A 246 -1.39 -30.86 28.76
C ARG A 246 -0.08 -30.45 28.11
N SER A 247 1.00 -30.50 28.88
CA SER A 247 2.34 -30.28 28.35
C SER A 247 2.56 -31.12 27.10
N VAL A 248 3.18 -30.48 26.13
CA VAL A 248 3.39 -30.90 24.75
C VAL A 248 3.70 -32.39 24.58
N ALA A 249 3.29 -32.92 23.44
CA ALA A 249 3.24 -34.35 23.20
C ALA A 249 4.57 -35.08 23.47
N PRO A 250 4.49 -36.30 24.02
CA PRO A 250 3.32 -36.96 24.57
C PRO A 250 3.33 -36.84 26.10
N ASN A 251 2.68 -35.80 26.66
CA ASN A 251 2.36 -35.71 28.09
C ASN A 251 3.55 -35.89 29.04
N PHE A 252 4.75 -35.48 28.63
CA PHE A 252 5.98 -35.79 29.37
C PHE A 252 6.11 -35.09 30.73
N GLN A 253 5.16 -34.27 31.16
CA GLN A 253 5.25 -33.51 32.41
C GLN A 253 3.98 -33.57 33.25
N GLN A 254 3.58 -34.79 33.56
CA GLN A 254 2.48 -35.08 34.46
C GLN A 254 2.98 -36.10 35.48
N LEU A 255 2.64 -35.89 36.74
CA LEU A 255 2.93 -36.86 37.80
C LEU A 255 1.62 -37.31 38.44
N ASN A 256 1.47 -38.61 38.65
CA ASN A 256 0.44 -39.17 39.49
C ASN A 256 1.06 -40.30 40.30
N ASP A 257 1.46 -39.97 41.52
CA ASP A 257 2.23 -40.84 42.40
C ASP A 257 1.71 -40.75 43.85
N SER A 258 2.27 -41.56 44.74
CA SER A 258 2.05 -41.46 46.16
C SER A 258 3.10 -40.59 46.86
N ALA A 259 2.72 -40.03 48.01
CA ALA A 259 3.59 -39.22 48.87
C ALA A 259 3.79 -39.86 50.24
N ASN A 260 3.85 -41.20 50.31
CA ASN A 260 3.82 -41.91 51.58
C ASN A 260 5.06 -41.65 52.43
N LYS A 261 6.22 -41.38 51.81
CA LYS A 261 7.48 -41.05 52.50
C LYS A 261 7.35 -39.83 53.43
N ILE A 262 6.61 -38.81 53.02
CA ILE A 262 6.52 -37.52 53.73
C ILE A 262 5.14 -37.30 54.35
N CYS A 263 4.07 -37.62 53.63
CA CYS A 263 2.69 -37.37 54.06
C CYS A 263 2.03 -38.56 54.77
N GLY A 264 2.71 -39.70 54.89
CA GLY A 264 2.16 -40.92 55.49
C GLY A 264 1.27 -41.74 54.56
N SER A 265 0.90 -42.94 55.01
CA SER A 265 0.23 -43.96 54.19
C SER A 265 -1.11 -43.50 53.60
N GLY A 266 -1.31 -43.75 52.30
CA GLY A 266 -2.54 -43.39 51.58
C GLY A 266 -2.52 -41.97 51.00
N SER A 267 -1.35 -41.32 51.01
CA SER A 267 -1.17 -39.97 50.50
C SER A 267 -0.91 -39.95 49.00
N SER A 268 -1.42 -38.93 48.32
CA SER A 268 -1.29 -38.73 46.87
C SER A 268 -0.50 -37.47 46.55
N PHE A 269 0.27 -37.52 45.47
CA PHE A 269 0.94 -36.38 44.89
C PHE A 269 0.74 -36.38 43.37
N THR A 270 0.05 -35.34 42.88
CA THR A 270 -0.18 -35.14 41.46
C THR A 270 0.40 -33.83 41.00
N ILE A 271 0.95 -33.81 39.78
CA ILE A 271 1.40 -32.59 39.12
C ILE A 271 0.71 -32.52 37.76
N ASN A 272 0.01 -31.41 37.52
CA ASN A 272 -0.50 -31.05 36.21
C ASN A 272 0.19 -29.80 35.70
N VAL A 273 0.90 -29.88 34.58
CA VAL A 273 1.54 -28.72 33.97
C VAL A 273 0.65 -28.16 32.86
N THR A 274 0.30 -26.88 32.96
CA THR A 274 -0.38 -26.10 31.92
C THR A 274 0.64 -25.19 31.24
N HIS A 275 0.41 -24.89 29.96
CA HIS A 275 1.25 -23.98 29.18
C HIS A 275 0.37 -22.84 28.66
N ASP A 276 0.88 -21.62 28.76
CA ASP A 276 0.23 -20.41 28.29
C ASP A 276 1.25 -19.58 27.50
N GLY A 277 0.83 -19.05 26.36
CA GLY A 277 1.74 -18.25 25.54
C GLY A 277 1.08 -17.60 24.35
N GLY A 278 1.77 -16.65 23.76
CA GLY A 278 1.28 -15.89 22.62
C GLY A 278 2.22 -14.77 22.24
N THR A 279 1.89 -14.08 21.17
CA THR A 279 2.76 -13.09 20.54
C THR A 279 1.95 -11.84 20.25
N GLN A 280 2.49 -10.69 20.65
CA GLN A 280 1.84 -9.40 20.49
C GLN A 280 2.80 -8.37 19.93
N LEU A 281 2.28 -7.47 19.10
CA LEU A 281 3.02 -6.30 18.64
C LEU A 281 3.11 -5.32 19.82
N ARG A 282 4.30 -4.78 20.11
CA ARG A 282 4.45 -3.76 21.16
C ARG A 282 3.61 -2.51 20.82
N ASN A 283 3.11 -1.83 21.84
CA ASN A 283 2.27 -0.63 21.67
C ASN A 283 2.95 0.52 20.90
N ASP A 284 4.27 0.61 20.99
CA ASP A 284 5.09 1.56 20.25
C ASP A 284 5.40 1.12 18.81
N LYS A 285 4.91 -0.06 18.38
CA LYS A 285 5.14 -0.67 17.07
C LYS A 285 6.63 -0.90 16.75
N SER A 286 7.50 -0.88 17.75
CA SER A 286 8.95 -1.07 17.56
C SER A 286 9.34 -2.52 17.30
N GLY A 287 8.40 -3.45 17.41
CA GLY A 287 8.55 -4.86 17.08
C GLY A 287 7.59 -5.75 17.85
N TRP A 288 7.64 -7.04 17.52
CA TRP A 288 6.91 -8.12 18.15
C TRP A 288 7.65 -8.64 19.37
N GLN A 289 6.86 -9.12 20.33
CA GLN A 289 7.34 -9.82 21.52
C GLN A 289 6.46 -11.03 21.79
N SER A 290 7.09 -12.12 22.21
CA SER A 290 6.44 -13.38 22.51
C SER A 290 6.93 -13.92 23.82
N ILE A 291 6.00 -14.32 24.67
CA ILE A 291 6.28 -15.03 25.92
C ILE A 291 5.47 -16.32 25.93
N ASP A 292 6.15 -17.37 26.34
CA ASP A 292 5.60 -18.69 26.59
C ASP A 292 5.99 -19.09 28.02
N ALA A 293 5.07 -19.70 28.75
CA ALA A 293 5.28 -20.09 30.13
C ALA A 293 4.51 -21.37 30.48
N SER A 294 5.17 -22.30 31.18
CA SER A 294 4.53 -23.46 31.78
C SER A 294 4.44 -23.35 33.30
N THR A 295 3.26 -23.60 33.83
CA THR A 295 2.95 -23.59 35.26
C THR A 295 2.68 -25.01 35.75
N ALA A 296 3.40 -25.45 36.77
CA ALA A 296 3.17 -26.72 37.44
C ALA A 296 2.16 -26.55 38.58
N HIS A 297 1.02 -27.22 38.47
CA HIS A 297 -0.02 -27.31 39.49
C HIS A 297 0.18 -28.58 40.32
N LEU A 298 0.82 -28.44 41.48
CA LEU A 298 1.09 -29.52 42.42
C LEU A 298 -0.12 -29.68 43.36
N ARG A 299 -0.57 -30.93 43.59
CA ARG A 299 -1.54 -31.25 44.66
C ARG A 299 -0.97 -32.35 45.53
N ILE A 300 -0.67 -32.00 46.77
CA ILE A 300 -0.09 -32.91 47.76
C ILE A 300 -1.11 -33.10 48.86
N SER A 301 -1.50 -34.34 49.16
CA SER A 301 -2.61 -34.63 50.09
C SER A 301 -2.42 -34.01 51.49
N CYS A 302 -1.19 -33.86 51.98
CA CYS A 302 -0.92 -33.28 53.30
C CYS A 302 -0.58 -31.78 53.31
N LEU A 303 -0.22 -31.18 52.16
CA LEU A 303 0.19 -29.77 52.07
C LEU A 303 -0.81 -28.89 51.29
N GLY A 304 -1.73 -29.51 50.54
CA GLY A 304 -2.68 -28.81 49.69
C GLY A 304 -2.10 -28.50 48.29
N PRO A 305 -2.77 -27.61 47.54
CA PRO A 305 -2.33 -27.18 46.21
C PRO A 305 -1.19 -26.17 46.30
N ILE A 306 -0.20 -26.30 45.41
CA ILE A 306 0.93 -25.38 45.25
C ILE A 306 1.12 -25.15 43.75
N GLU A 307 1.39 -23.91 43.35
CA GLU A 307 1.82 -23.57 41.98
C GLU A 307 3.32 -23.30 41.98
N SER A 308 3.99 -23.70 40.91
CA SER A 308 5.43 -23.49 40.73
C SER A 308 5.75 -23.33 39.25
N GLU A 309 6.82 -22.61 38.97
CA GLU A 309 7.29 -22.32 37.62
C GLU A 309 7.93 -23.60 37.03
N ALA A 310 7.31 -24.17 36.00
CA ALA A 310 7.87 -25.34 35.32
C ALA A 310 8.98 -24.91 34.35
N GLY A 311 8.74 -23.81 33.63
CA GLY A 311 9.69 -23.17 32.73
C GLY A 311 9.04 -22.00 31.99
N TYR A 312 9.87 -21.16 31.39
CA TYR A 312 9.44 -19.97 30.68
C TYR A 312 10.43 -19.63 29.55
N GLY A 313 9.95 -18.94 28.52
CA GLY A 313 10.73 -18.57 27.35
C GLY A 313 10.23 -17.27 26.73
N GLY A 314 11.17 -16.50 26.18
CA GLY A 314 10.93 -15.19 25.61
C GLY A 314 11.66 -15.01 24.28
N SER A 315 11.02 -14.35 23.33
CA SER A 315 11.70 -13.85 22.14
C SER A 315 11.08 -12.54 21.67
N ALA A 316 11.89 -11.72 20.99
CA ALA A 316 11.45 -10.48 20.40
C ALA A 316 12.13 -10.21 19.06
N ASN A 317 11.65 -9.21 18.36
CA ASN A 317 12.41 -8.51 17.33
C ASN A 317 12.31 -6.99 17.53
N GLY A 318 13.09 -6.24 16.76
CA GLY A 318 13.18 -4.78 16.86
C GLY A 318 13.92 -4.32 18.11
N ASN A 319 13.81 -3.04 18.43
CA ASN A 319 14.47 -2.47 19.59
C ASN A 319 13.72 -2.88 20.88
N ILE A 320 14.43 -3.58 21.78
CA ILE A 320 13.91 -4.07 23.05
C ILE A 320 14.36 -3.23 24.25
N THR A 321 15.11 -2.13 24.08
CA THR A 321 15.55 -1.33 25.24
C THR A 321 14.40 -0.64 25.96
N ASN A 322 13.29 -0.37 25.27
CA ASN A 322 12.15 0.40 25.77
C ASN A 322 10.88 -0.46 25.89
N TYR A 323 11.02 -1.75 26.16
CA TYR A 323 9.89 -2.67 26.27
C TYR A 323 9.01 -2.43 27.51
N MET A 324 9.55 -1.75 28.53
CA MET A 324 8.82 -1.29 29.73
C MET A 324 8.70 0.24 29.74
N THR A 325 7.53 0.72 30.15
CA THR A 325 7.24 2.16 30.33
C THR A 325 7.94 2.72 31.58
N HIS A 326 7.99 1.95 32.68
CA HIS A 326 8.51 2.40 33.98
C HIS A 326 9.45 1.38 34.65
N PRO A 327 10.61 1.04 34.04
CA PRO A 327 11.54 0.08 34.63
C PRO A 327 12.00 0.53 36.04
N PRO A 328 12.13 -0.38 37.03
CA PRO A 328 12.06 -1.84 36.90
C PRO A 328 10.65 -2.44 37.06
N PHE A 329 9.60 -1.62 37.16
CA PHE A 329 8.24 -2.09 37.42
C PHE A 329 7.41 -2.14 36.13
N ALA A 330 6.84 -3.30 35.84
CA ALA A 330 5.90 -3.43 34.73
C ALA A 330 4.61 -2.65 35.03
N ALA A 331 4.29 -1.68 34.18
CA ALA A 331 2.98 -1.02 34.20
C ALA A 331 1.96 -1.89 33.46
N TRP A 332 0.66 -1.67 33.73
CA TRP A 332 -0.40 -2.44 33.04
C TRP A 332 -0.35 -2.26 31.51
N GLN A 333 0.13 -1.11 31.03
CA GLN A 333 0.31 -0.82 29.60
C GLN A 333 1.39 -1.70 28.95
N ASP A 334 2.38 -2.18 29.71
CA ASP A 334 3.47 -2.99 29.18
C ASP A 334 3.01 -4.43 28.85
N TRP A 335 1.92 -4.85 29.51
CA TRP A 335 1.20 -6.10 29.25
C TRP A 335 0.20 -5.98 28.10
N GLN A 336 -0.05 -4.78 27.61
CA GLN A 336 -0.95 -4.52 26.49
C GLN A 336 -0.12 -4.38 25.21
N GLY A 337 -0.41 -5.24 24.23
CA GLY A 337 0.04 -5.07 22.86
C GLY A 337 -0.90 -4.18 22.05
N TYR A 338 -0.42 -3.79 20.88
CA TYR A 338 -1.23 -3.07 19.91
C TYR A 338 -2.42 -3.94 19.44
N GLY A 339 -3.55 -3.31 19.11
CA GLY A 339 -4.72 -4.01 18.57
C GLY A 339 -5.58 -4.73 19.61
N GLY A 340 -5.34 -4.49 20.91
CA GLY A 340 -6.14 -5.05 22.00
C GLY A 340 -5.73 -6.45 22.44
N TYR A 341 -4.62 -6.98 21.93
CA TYR A 341 -3.97 -8.17 22.49
C TYR A 341 -3.29 -7.79 23.79
N PHE A 342 -3.40 -8.63 24.80
CA PHE A 342 -2.72 -8.42 26.07
C PHE A 342 -2.38 -9.76 26.71
N ASN A 343 -1.53 -9.72 27.73
CA ASN A 343 -1.05 -10.89 28.45
C ASN A 343 -0.53 -12.00 27.53
N PHE A 344 0.04 -11.64 26.37
CA PHE A 344 0.59 -12.59 25.41
C PHE A 344 -0.40 -13.72 25.10
N GLY A 345 -1.68 -13.40 24.88
CA GLY A 345 -2.69 -14.39 24.51
C GLY A 345 -3.33 -15.15 25.67
N TYR A 346 -2.86 -14.97 26.91
CA TYR A 346 -3.45 -15.60 28.08
C TYR A 346 -4.88 -15.11 28.34
N THR A 347 -5.84 -16.05 28.39
CA THR A 347 -7.27 -15.77 28.52
C THR A 347 -7.81 -15.90 29.93
N GLY A 348 -7.01 -16.38 30.90
CA GLY A 348 -7.45 -16.53 32.30
C GLY A 348 -7.62 -15.21 33.06
N SER A 349 -7.25 -14.09 32.43
CA SER A 349 -7.44 -12.74 32.96
C SER A 349 -8.03 -11.82 31.91
N SER A 350 -8.92 -10.92 32.34
CA SER A 350 -9.50 -9.85 31.50
C SER A 350 -8.83 -8.50 31.69
N ARG A 351 -7.75 -8.44 32.48
CA ARG A 351 -7.02 -7.22 32.80
C ARG A 351 -5.53 -7.38 32.45
N PRO A 352 -4.93 -6.42 31.71
CA PRO A 352 -3.50 -6.46 31.42
C PRO A 352 -2.65 -6.54 32.70
N GLY A 353 -1.74 -7.50 32.75
CA GLY A 353 -0.79 -7.73 33.85
C GLY A 353 -1.40 -8.26 35.15
N TRP A 354 -2.70 -8.58 35.16
CA TRP A 354 -3.38 -9.07 36.36
C TRP A 354 -3.56 -10.59 36.30
N GLN A 355 -3.26 -11.31 37.39
CA GLN A 355 -3.46 -12.77 37.48
C GLN A 355 -2.88 -13.55 36.29
N VAL A 356 -1.80 -13.05 35.70
CA VAL A 356 -1.00 -13.78 34.71
C VAL A 356 -0.22 -14.88 35.44
N PRO A 357 0.12 -16.00 34.77
CA PRO A 357 0.93 -17.05 35.38
C PRO A 357 2.27 -16.51 35.90
N ASP A 358 2.73 -17.00 37.05
CA ASP A 358 3.95 -16.51 37.70
C ASP A 358 5.19 -16.68 36.78
N ALA A 359 5.30 -17.80 36.07
CA ALA A 359 6.36 -18.05 35.11
C ALA A 359 6.36 -17.04 33.94
N MET A 360 5.19 -16.59 33.49
CA MET A 360 5.07 -15.53 32.48
C MET A 360 5.51 -14.18 33.06
N ALA A 361 5.15 -13.90 34.30
CA ALA A 361 5.59 -12.71 35.01
C ALA A 361 7.10 -12.70 35.23
N GLU A 362 7.73 -13.84 35.52
CA GLU A 362 9.19 -13.96 35.63
C GLU A 362 9.87 -13.71 34.29
N GLN A 363 9.43 -14.38 33.21
CA GLN A 363 9.98 -14.09 31.89
C GLN A 363 9.83 -12.61 31.52
N PHE A 364 8.69 -11.99 31.81
CA PHE A 364 8.50 -10.57 31.55
C PHE A 364 9.47 -9.67 32.34
N ARG A 365 9.78 -10.02 33.60
CA ARG A 365 10.77 -9.32 34.44
C ARG A 365 12.19 -9.45 33.89
N GLU A 366 12.57 -10.64 33.42
CA GLU A 366 13.87 -10.85 32.76
C GLU A 366 13.95 -10.11 31.42
N GLY A 367 12.80 -9.89 30.79
CA GLY A 367 12.62 -9.17 29.53
C GLY A 367 12.00 -10.05 28.45
N PRO A 368 11.66 -9.48 27.29
CA PRO A 368 10.95 -10.21 26.24
C PRO A 368 11.83 -11.23 25.50
N GLY A 369 13.04 -11.52 26.00
CA GLY A 369 14.05 -12.34 25.34
C GLY A 369 14.91 -11.58 24.32
N PRO A 370 15.90 -12.27 23.71
CA PRO A 370 16.82 -11.66 22.76
C PRO A 370 16.09 -11.22 21.49
N SER A 371 16.48 -10.05 20.96
CA SER A 371 15.96 -9.56 19.68
C SER A 371 16.61 -10.32 18.51
N LEU A 372 15.79 -10.98 17.70
CA LEU A 372 16.23 -11.72 16.51
C LEU A 372 16.66 -10.78 15.36
N ASP A 373 16.07 -9.58 15.29
CA ASP A 373 16.45 -8.51 14.39
C ASP A 373 16.30 -7.13 15.08
N PRO A 374 17.36 -6.61 15.70
CA PRO A 374 17.32 -5.34 16.42
C PRO A 374 17.07 -4.12 15.53
N SER A 375 17.37 -4.21 14.23
CA SER A 375 17.41 -3.04 13.34
C SER A 375 16.12 -2.88 12.53
N ASN A 376 15.51 -3.96 12.05
CA ASN A 376 14.35 -3.90 11.16
C ASN A 376 13.13 -4.69 11.66
N GLY A 377 13.13 -5.18 12.90
CA GLY A 377 12.03 -5.99 13.43
C GLY A 377 10.74 -5.22 13.75
N GLY A 378 10.80 -3.88 13.84
CA GLY A 378 9.63 -3.03 14.02
C GLY A 378 8.83 -2.80 12.74
N LEU A 379 7.70 -2.11 12.87
CA LEU A 379 6.99 -1.59 11.71
C LEU A 379 7.85 -0.50 11.05
N LEU A 380 8.01 -0.60 9.73
CA LEU A 380 8.86 0.30 8.96
C LEU A 380 8.02 1.42 8.33
N PRO A 381 8.66 2.53 7.88
CA PRO A 381 7.95 3.60 7.22
C PRO A 381 7.15 3.13 6.01
N TYR A 382 5.97 3.70 5.80
CA TYR A 382 5.11 3.38 4.66
C TYR A 382 4.36 4.61 4.17
N GLN A 383 3.90 4.60 2.92
CA GLN A 383 3.05 5.63 2.33
C GLN A 383 1.59 5.29 2.61
N GLU A 384 0.82 6.30 3.02
CA GLU A 384 -0.63 6.25 3.11
C GLU A 384 -1.26 7.55 2.61
N VAL A 385 -2.54 7.52 2.23
CA VAL A 385 -3.30 8.74 1.97
C VAL A 385 -3.42 9.57 3.24
N ASN A 386 -3.37 10.89 3.10
CA ASN A 386 -3.40 11.79 4.23
C ASN A 386 -4.83 11.92 4.79
N GLY A 387 -5.08 11.36 5.96
CA GLY A 387 -6.39 11.35 6.60
C GLY A 387 -7.44 10.57 5.82
N VAL A 388 -8.72 10.74 6.18
CA VAL A 388 -9.81 10.01 5.52
C VAL A 388 -10.20 10.68 4.21
N GLN A 389 -9.84 10.06 3.09
CA GLN A 389 -10.21 10.53 1.76
C GLN A 389 -11.56 9.94 1.34
N LEU A 390 -12.60 10.77 1.31
CA LEU A 390 -13.95 10.35 0.88
C LEU A 390 -14.16 10.45 -0.63
N ALA A 391 -13.39 11.31 -1.30
CA ALA A 391 -13.45 11.48 -2.73
C ALA A 391 -12.60 10.39 -3.41
N ALA A 392 -13.21 9.63 -4.32
CA ALA A 392 -12.52 8.64 -5.14
C ALA A 392 -11.38 9.24 -5.99
N GLN A 393 -11.37 10.56 -6.19
CA GLN A 393 -10.49 11.25 -7.11
C GLN A 393 -9.23 11.76 -6.38
N ALA A 394 -8.06 11.37 -6.87
CA ALA A 394 -6.80 11.99 -6.47
C ALA A 394 -6.67 13.42 -7.04
N PRO A 395 -5.71 14.21 -6.56
CA PRO A 395 -5.46 15.56 -7.05
C PRO A 395 -5.23 15.59 -8.54
N ARG A 396 -5.88 16.56 -9.19
CA ARG A 396 -5.87 16.72 -10.64
C ARG A 396 -4.54 17.25 -11.13
N ILE A 397 -4.01 16.59 -12.14
CA ILE A 397 -2.83 16.98 -12.88
C ILE A 397 -3.30 17.62 -14.18
N THR A 398 -3.02 18.91 -14.36
CA THR A 398 -3.27 19.60 -15.64
C THR A 398 -1.98 19.67 -16.43
N ILE A 399 -2.04 19.63 -17.76
CA ILE A 399 -0.88 19.76 -18.64
C ILE A 399 -1.22 20.75 -19.74
N GLU A 400 -0.28 21.65 -20.01
CA GLU A 400 -0.32 22.51 -21.20
C GLU A 400 0.70 22.00 -22.21
N VAL A 401 0.22 21.70 -23.42
CA VAL A 401 1.06 21.36 -24.56
C VAL A 401 1.07 22.52 -25.53
N THR A 402 2.26 22.85 -26.03
CA THR A 402 2.52 23.94 -26.95
C THR A 402 3.00 23.40 -28.30
N ARG A 403 2.66 24.11 -29.37
CA ARG A 403 3.16 23.90 -30.73
C ARG A 403 3.49 25.25 -31.35
N ASN A 404 4.71 25.43 -31.81
CA ASN A 404 5.12 26.70 -32.42
C ASN A 404 4.38 26.95 -33.74
N SER A 405 4.00 28.20 -34.00
CA SER A 405 3.12 28.54 -35.13
C SER A 405 3.78 28.36 -36.50
N ASP A 406 5.11 28.48 -36.55
CA ASP A 406 5.95 28.21 -37.72
C ASP A 406 5.88 26.74 -38.17
N THR A 407 5.59 25.81 -37.26
CA THR A 407 5.47 24.37 -37.56
C THR A 407 4.10 23.98 -38.13
N LEU A 408 3.14 24.91 -38.23
CA LEU A 408 1.76 24.63 -38.63
C LEU A 408 1.59 24.41 -40.13
N VAL A 409 2.36 25.14 -40.94
CA VAL A 409 2.25 25.11 -42.40
C VAL A 409 3.51 24.48 -42.97
N LYS A 410 3.47 23.17 -43.25
CA LYS A 410 4.60 22.45 -43.88
C LYS A 410 4.66 22.62 -45.41
N THR A 411 3.64 23.20 -46.02
CA THR A 411 3.58 23.40 -47.47
C THR A 411 4.11 24.78 -47.87
N ILE A 412 5.28 24.80 -48.51
CA ILE A 412 5.94 26.02 -49.01
C ILE A 412 5.06 26.68 -50.09
N GLY A 413 4.77 27.99 -49.96
CA GLY A 413 4.04 28.79 -50.96
C GLY A 413 2.53 28.97 -50.73
N LEU A 414 1.93 28.30 -49.74
CA LEU A 414 0.50 28.40 -49.38
C LEU A 414 0.20 29.40 -48.25
N GLN A 415 1.13 30.31 -47.96
CA GLN A 415 0.96 31.29 -46.89
C GLN A 415 0.19 32.55 -47.34
N GLY A 416 0.08 32.77 -48.65
CA GLY A 416 -0.65 33.90 -49.24
C GLY A 416 0.08 35.23 -49.08
N GLY A 417 -0.26 36.21 -49.91
CA GLY A 417 0.31 37.56 -49.85
C GLY A 417 -0.74 38.62 -49.55
N GLY A 418 -0.34 39.71 -48.88
CA GLY A 418 -1.21 40.85 -48.58
C GLY A 418 -2.40 40.47 -47.70
N ARG A 419 -3.64 40.77 -48.13
CA ARG A 419 -4.88 40.47 -47.38
C ARG A 419 -5.22 38.96 -47.29
N MET A 420 -4.54 38.13 -48.08
CA MET A 420 -4.70 36.68 -48.11
C MET A 420 -3.62 35.95 -47.29
N GLN A 421 -2.73 36.71 -46.64
CA GLN A 421 -1.68 36.15 -45.80
C GLN A 421 -2.31 35.53 -44.55
N VAL A 422 -1.99 34.26 -44.29
CA VAL A 422 -2.41 33.58 -43.07
C VAL A 422 -1.54 34.11 -41.92
N VAL A 423 -2.08 35.04 -41.15
CA VAL A 423 -1.40 35.56 -39.95
C VAL A 423 -1.74 34.64 -38.79
N THR A 424 -0.76 33.87 -38.32
CA THR A 424 -0.89 33.07 -37.10
C THR A 424 -0.80 33.99 -35.88
N ASN A 425 -1.92 34.60 -35.49
CA ASN A 425 -2.03 35.46 -34.30
C ASN A 425 -2.13 34.64 -32.99
N ALA A 426 -1.31 33.59 -32.85
CA ALA A 426 -1.26 32.83 -31.63
C ALA A 426 -0.55 33.66 -30.54
N ALA A 427 -1.16 33.75 -29.36
CA ALA A 427 -0.59 34.47 -28.23
C ALA A 427 0.78 33.89 -27.86
N GLY A 428 1.84 34.71 -27.95
CA GLY A 428 3.23 34.27 -27.75
C GLY A 428 3.80 33.37 -28.85
N GLY A 429 3.24 33.38 -30.07
CA GLY A 429 3.81 32.68 -31.22
C GLY A 429 3.59 31.17 -31.26
N ALA A 430 2.82 30.59 -30.32
CA ALA A 430 2.55 29.15 -30.25
C ALA A 430 1.07 28.86 -30.02
N MET A 431 0.55 27.81 -30.66
CA MET A 431 -0.73 27.22 -30.28
C MET A 431 -0.56 26.43 -28.99
N ARG A 432 -1.55 26.51 -28.11
CA ARG A 432 -1.56 25.80 -26.83
C ARG A 432 -2.83 24.98 -26.67
N ALA A 433 -2.74 23.83 -26.04
CA ALA A 433 -3.89 23.05 -25.57
C ALA A 433 -3.70 22.69 -24.11
N LEU A 434 -4.82 22.59 -23.39
CA LEU A 434 -4.86 22.24 -21.98
C LEU A 434 -5.69 20.99 -21.83
N SER A 435 -5.17 20.06 -21.04
CA SER A 435 -5.92 18.90 -20.61
C SER A 435 -5.65 18.61 -19.15
N SER A 436 -6.59 17.96 -18.49
CA SER A 436 -6.42 17.52 -17.11
C SER A 436 -6.77 16.05 -16.99
N ALA A 437 -6.11 15.39 -16.05
CA ALA A 437 -6.36 14.00 -15.70
C ALA A 437 -6.06 13.79 -14.22
N ASN A 438 -6.57 12.70 -13.67
CA ASN A 438 -6.23 12.28 -12.31
C ASN A 438 -6.31 10.77 -12.17
N ALA A 439 -5.60 10.26 -11.17
CA ALA A 439 -5.89 8.95 -10.62
C ALA A 439 -7.24 8.98 -9.89
N TYR A 440 -7.96 7.86 -9.94
CA TYR A 440 -9.17 7.64 -9.17
C TYR A 440 -9.16 6.22 -8.60
N PHE A 441 -9.74 6.06 -7.42
CA PHE A 441 -9.83 4.81 -6.70
C PHE A 441 -11.23 4.23 -6.85
N VAL A 442 -11.32 3.05 -7.48
CA VAL A 442 -12.56 2.27 -7.53
C VAL A 442 -12.18 0.80 -7.45
N ARG A 443 -12.56 0.15 -6.34
CA ARG A 443 -12.55 -1.31 -6.27
C ARG A 443 -13.46 -1.85 -7.38
N PRO A 444 -13.00 -2.81 -8.19
CA PRO A 444 -13.88 -3.44 -9.15
C PRO A 444 -15.03 -4.16 -8.45
N ASP A 445 -16.26 -3.75 -8.75
CA ASP A 445 -17.49 -4.38 -8.27
C ASP A 445 -18.49 -4.48 -9.42
N GLU A 446 -18.44 -5.58 -10.16
CA GLU A 446 -19.40 -5.89 -11.23
C GLU A 446 -20.58 -6.74 -10.74
N THR A 447 -20.69 -6.99 -9.41
CA THR A 447 -21.80 -7.81 -8.87
C THR A 447 -23.17 -7.13 -9.02
N SER A 448 -23.19 -5.83 -9.34
CA SER A 448 -24.41 -5.05 -9.56
C SER A 448 -25.06 -5.21 -10.94
N LEU A 449 -24.39 -5.83 -11.92
CA LEU A 449 -24.93 -6.01 -13.28
C LEU A 449 -25.06 -7.51 -13.61
N SER A 450 -26.31 -7.97 -13.73
CA SER A 450 -26.71 -9.37 -13.97
C SER A 450 -26.30 -9.95 -15.33
N ASN A 451 -25.61 -9.20 -16.17
CA ASN A 451 -25.16 -9.65 -17.49
C ASN A 451 -23.66 -9.43 -17.60
N SER A 452 -22.91 -10.53 -17.79
CA SER A 452 -21.51 -10.49 -18.23
C SER A 452 -21.42 -9.67 -19.51
N ILE A 453 -20.93 -8.44 -19.39
CA ILE A 453 -20.58 -7.60 -20.52
C ILE A 453 -19.23 -8.11 -21.05
N ILE A 454 -19.04 -8.10 -22.37
CA ILE A 454 -17.74 -8.38 -22.98
C ILE A 454 -16.71 -7.42 -22.35
N GLY A 455 -15.71 -7.96 -21.63
CA GLY A 455 -14.73 -7.19 -20.86
C GLY A 455 -14.93 -7.20 -19.34
N GLY A 456 -15.98 -7.85 -18.83
CA GLY A 456 -16.20 -8.02 -17.40
C GLY A 456 -15.13 -8.89 -16.72
N LEU A 457 -14.87 -8.63 -15.45
CA LEU A 457 -13.89 -9.39 -14.67
C LEU A 457 -14.37 -10.84 -14.51
N MET A 458 -13.57 -11.78 -15.00
CA MET A 458 -13.72 -13.19 -14.64
C MET A 458 -13.58 -13.29 -13.11
N HIS A 459 -14.65 -13.70 -12.43
CA HIS A 459 -14.77 -13.76 -10.97
C HIS A 459 -14.90 -12.40 -10.25
N ALA A 460 -15.71 -11.47 -10.74
CA ALA A 460 -15.99 -10.20 -10.05
C ALA A 460 -16.42 -10.36 -8.57
N ASP A 461 -17.04 -11.49 -8.21
CA ASP A 461 -17.40 -11.87 -6.84
C ASP A 461 -16.16 -12.06 -5.93
N GLN A 462 -15.02 -12.48 -6.48
CA GLN A 462 -13.75 -12.58 -5.74
C GLN A 462 -13.08 -11.22 -5.50
N TRP A 463 -13.49 -10.18 -6.24
CA TRP A 463 -12.94 -8.83 -6.14
C TRP A 463 -13.87 -7.86 -5.40
N ALA A 464 -15.17 -8.12 -5.42
CA ALA A 464 -16.17 -7.37 -4.67
C ALA A 464 -15.98 -7.53 -3.16
N ARG A 465 -16.43 -6.54 -2.38
CA ARG A 465 -16.46 -6.68 -0.93
C ARG A 465 -17.63 -7.58 -0.55
N ALA A 466 -17.40 -8.51 0.38
CA ALA A 466 -18.46 -9.38 0.89
C ALA A 466 -19.61 -8.61 1.56
N ASP A 467 -19.33 -7.41 2.07
CA ASP A 467 -20.31 -6.51 2.70
C ASP A 467 -20.96 -5.51 1.72
N HIS A 468 -20.57 -5.51 0.44
CA HIS A 468 -21.01 -4.57 -0.60
C HIS A 468 -20.90 -3.07 -0.23
N HIS A 469 -20.05 -2.71 0.75
CA HIS A 469 -19.83 -1.30 1.09
C HIS A 469 -18.80 -0.67 0.14
N THR A 470 -18.95 0.64 -0.11
CA THR A 470 -17.94 1.41 -0.86
C THR A 470 -16.61 1.39 -0.10
N GLU A 471 -15.54 1.01 -0.79
CA GLU A 471 -14.18 1.14 -0.28
C GLU A 471 -13.65 2.53 -0.59
N TYR A 472 -13.13 3.22 0.44
CA TYR A 472 -12.51 4.52 0.27
C TYR A 472 -11.06 4.40 -0.20
N PRO A 473 -10.54 5.42 -0.90
CA PRO A 473 -9.13 5.50 -1.25
C PRO A 473 -8.20 5.13 -0.09
N SER A 474 -7.31 4.20 -0.35
CA SER A 474 -6.23 3.82 0.56
C SER A 474 -5.01 3.39 -0.25
N LEU A 475 -3.88 3.31 0.42
CA LEU A 475 -2.67 2.66 -0.09
C LEU A 475 -2.51 1.25 0.51
N PHE A 476 -3.60 0.56 0.80
CA PHE A 476 -3.60 -0.89 1.08
C PHE A 476 -4.28 -1.70 -0.03
N SER A 477 -5.01 -1.04 -0.93
CA SER A 477 -5.76 -1.65 -2.02
C SER A 477 -5.31 -1.12 -3.40
N PRO A 478 -4.82 -1.97 -4.32
CA PRO A 478 -4.24 -1.52 -5.59
C PRO A 478 -5.31 -1.31 -6.67
N TYR A 479 -6.30 -0.46 -6.39
CA TYR A 479 -7.43 -0.18 -7.31
C TYR A 479 -7.40 1.21 -7.92
N TRP A 480 -6.22 1.84 -7.98
CA TRP A 480 -6.04 3.14 -8.61
C TRP A 480 -6.00 3.01 -10.12
N GLN A 481 -6.79 3.82 -10.80
CA GLN A 481 -6.90 3.89 -12.26
C GLN A 481 -6.79 5.33 -12.73
N ALA A 482 -6.47 5.55 -14.00
CA ALA A 482 -6.34 6.90 -14.56
C ALA A 482 -7.58 7.27 -15.37
N THR A 483 -8.01 8.53 -15.28
CA THR A 483 -9.08 9.09 -16.11
C THR A 483 -8.78 10.52 -16.52
N LEU A 484 -9.36 10.94 -17.65
CA LEU A 484 -9.38 12.35 -18.04
C LEU A 484 -10.36 13.11 -17.14
N ALA A 485 -9.99 14.33 -16.79
CA ALA A 485 -10.77 15.20 -15.93
C ALA A 485 -11.04 16.53 -16.64
N PRO A 486 -12.19 17.18 -16.38
CA PRO A 486 -12.45 18.50 -16.93
C PRO A 486 -11.45 19.53 -16.39
N VAL A 487 -10.94 20.40 -17.26
CA VAL A 487 -10.10 21.55 -16.88
C VAL A 487 -10.98 22.62 -16.23
N SER A 488 -10.66 23.05 -15.01
CA SER A 488 -11.48 24.04 -14.31
C SER A 488 -11.48 25.41 -15.01
N ALA A 489 -12.53 26.20 -14.76
CA ALA A 489 -12.61 27.57 -15.28
C ALA A 489 -11.47 28.45 -14.76
N ALA A 490 -11.08 28.29 -13.49
CA ALA A 490 -9.97 29.01 -12.88
C ALA A 490 -8.63 28.69 -13.57
N GLU A 491 -8.33 27.42 -13.83
CA GLU A 491 -7.11 27.01 -14.53
C GLU A 491 -7.08 27.50 -15.98
N ARG A 492 -8.21 27.46 -16.68
CA ARG A 492 -8.34 28.03 -18.02
C ARG A 492 -8.09 29.54 -18.01
N GLY A 493 -8.65 30.26 -17.04
CA GLY A 493 -8.43 31.69 -16.85
C GLY A 493 -6.96 32.02 -16.55
N ALA A 494 -6.33 31.28 -15.63
CA ALA A 494 -4.91 31.43 -15.32
C ALA A 494 -4.01 31.14 -16.53
N ALA A 495 -4.38 30.15 -17.36
CA ALA A 495 -3.68 29.87 -18.61
C ALA A 495 -3.75 31.04 -19.59
N GLN A 496 -4.95 31.59 -19.78
CA GLN A 496 -5.18 32.71 -20.68
C GLN A 496 -4.44 33.96 -20.21
N ALA A 497 -4.41 34.23 -18.89
CA ALA A 497 -3.68 35.36 -18.33
C ALA A 497 -2.17 35.27 -18.61
N ASN A 498 -1.58 34.08 -18.50
CA ASN A 498 -0.15 33.84 -18.77
C ASN A 498 0.21 33.88 -20.27
N GLN A 499 -0.77 33.90 -21.16
CA GLN A 499 -0.55 33.97 -22.61
C GLN A 499 -0.47 35.43 -23.11
N ILE A 500 -0.86 36.42 -22.30
CA ILE A 500 -0.87 37.84 -22.67
C ILE A 500 0.44 38.49 -22.16
N PRO A 501 1.30 39.05 -23.03
CA PRO A 501 2.47 39.82 -22.59
C PRO A 501 2.07 40.95 -21.64
N ALA A 502 2.85 41.17 -20.58
CA ALA A 502 2.57 42.18 -19.55
C ALA A 502 2.39 43.61 -20.12
N GLU A 503 3.00 43.92 -21.27
CA GLU A 503 2.88 45.21 -21.96
C GLU A 503 1.46 45.53 -22.46
N VAL A 504 0.61 44.52 -22.71
CA VAL A 504 -0.77 44.72 -23.21
C VAL A 504 -1.77 44.92 -22.07
N GLN A 505 -1.44 44.48 -20.85
CA GLN A 505 -2.33 44.64 -19.68
C GLN A 505 -2.40 46.09 -19.17
N VAL A 506 -1.40 46.93 -19.49
CA VAL A 506 -1.34 48.34 -19.08
C VAL A 506 -2.18 49.25 -20.00
N GLN A 507 -2.52 48.82 -21.22
CA GLN A 507 -3.30 49.62 -22.18
C GLN A 507 -4.82 49.48 -22.04
N LYS A 508 -5.31 48.64 -21.13
CA LYS A 508 -6.73 48.56 -20.76
C LYS A 508 -6.93 49.03 -19.32
N ARG A 509 -6.75 50.33 -19.08
CA ARG A 509 -7.39 51.05 -17.99
C ARG A 509 -8.05 52.30 -18.52
#